data_AF-A0A9R1JRW9-F1
#
_entry.id   AF-A0A9R1JRW9-F1
#
_cell.length_a   1.000
_cell.length_b   1.000
_cell.length_c   1.000
_cell.angle_alpha   90.00
_cell.angle_beta   90.00
_cell.angle_gamma   90.00
#
_symmetry.space_group_name_H-M   'P 1'
#
loop_
_entity.id
_entity.type
_entity.pdbx_description
1 polymer ?
#
loop_
_entity_poly.entity_id
_entity_poly.type
_entity_poly.pdbx_seq_one_letter_code
_entity_poly.pdbx_strand_id
1 'polypeptide(L)'
;MDFAKPTVANHKLRHEQAPARTLGESLAHEPRHKIWMVAVFLQIVWPAVITACLYGLVSLQGLGFRSFFRGAPWRLPLALSYGFYWSLLYLIRFYAELFLPRTPEAVADKLVNVGSGVGVCISVIVIPVLACGVKDGRVLAGCTALVGVIIVGLAAFWVWLARTYGGDGDLSEGSTTLPPAEALEEGLQHPVPPRLPV
;
A
#
# COMPACT_ATOMS: atom_id res chain seq x y z
N MET A 1 58.31 8.97 -34.45
CA MET A 1 58.00 10.12 -33.56
C MET A 1 56.49 10.14 -33.43
N ASP A 2 55.98 9.35 -32.48
CA ASP A 2 54.55 9.19 -32.22
C ASP A 2 54.14 10.14 -31.10
N PHE A 3 53.30 11.12 -31.44
CA PHE A 3 52.71 12.07 -30.52
C PHE A 3 51.35 11.56 -30.01
N ALA A 4 51.29 11.37 -28.69
CA ALA A 4 50.18 11.57 -27.74
C ALA A 4 48.69 11.62 -28.23
N LYS A 5 47.90 10.65 -27.74
CA LYS A 5 46.61 10.70 -26.97
C LYS A 5 45.74 12.01 -27.10
N PRO A 6 44.38 11.95 -27.23
CA PRO A 6 43.59 11.26 -26.22
C PRO A 6 42.32 10.45 -26.58
N THR A 7 42.22 9.38 -25.80
CA THR A 7 41.06 8.61 -25.36
C THR A 7 39.81 9.49 -25.14
N VAL A 8 38.86 9.42 -26.06
CA VAL A 8 37.50 9.95 -25.86
C VAL A 8 36.71 8.95 -25.04
N ALA A 9 36.94 8.99 -23.73
CA ALA A 9 36.05 8.44 -22.72
C ALA A 9 34.93 9.45 -22.49
N ASN A 10 33.84 9.42 -23.28
CA ASN A 10 32.61 10.15 -22.95
C ASN A 10 31.35 9.62 -23.69
N HIS A 11 31.25 8.30 -23.91
CA HIS A 11 29.94 7.66 -24.13
C HIS A 11 29.28 7.25 -22.79
N LYS A 12 29.68 7.92 -21.70
CA LYS A 12 29.16 7.72 -20.36
C LYS A 12 27.81 8.44 -20.24
N LEU A 13 26.75 7.63 -20.34
CA LEU A 13 25.54 7.79 -19.54
C LEU A 13 24.80 9.12 -19.71
N ARG A 14 24.32 9.40 -20.92
CA ARG A 14 23.01 10.02 -21.06
C ARG A 14 22.03 8.92 -21.47
N HIS A 15 21.82 7.97 -20.57
CA HIS A 15 20.47 7.45 -20.46
C HIS A 15 19.64 8.68 -20.13
N GLU A 16 18.91 9.20 -21.11
CA GLU A 16 17.64 9.83 -20.82
C GLU A 16 16.85 8.80 -20.01
N GLN A 17 17.05 8.82 -18.70
CA GLN A 17 16.14 8.21 -17.77
C GLN A 17 14.87 9.02 -17.95
N ALA A 18 14.01 8.54 -18.86
CA ALA A 18 12.66 9.04 -19.00
C ALA A 18 12.10 9.18 -17.57
N PRO A 19 11.47 10.32 -17.25
CA PRO A 19 10.92 10.52 -15.91
C PRO A 19 10.13 9.27 -15.54
N ALA A 20 10.45 8.69 -14.38
CA ALA A 20 9.88 7.42 -13.97
C ALA A 20 8.36 7.54 -14.03
N ARG A 21 7.72 6.72 -14.88
CA ARG A 21 6.27 6.75 -15.11
C ARG A 21 5.58 6.68 -13.74
N THR A 22 4.80 7.70 -13.45
CA THR A 22 4.10 7.80 -12.17
C THR A 22 2.86 6.92 -12.21
N LEU A 23 2.41 6.42 -11.06
CA LEU A 23 1.16 5.66 -10.98
C LEU A 23 -0.03 6.48 -11.50
N GLY A 24 -0.02 7.80 -11.27
CA GLY A 24 -1.03 8.71 -11.80
C GLY A 24 -1.11 8.72 -13.33
N GLU A 25 0.03 8.68 -14.03
CA GLU A 25 0.08 8.60 -15.50
C GLU A 25 -0.27 7.20 -16.02
N SER A 26 0.17 6.15 -15.31
CA SER A 26 -0.12 4.76 -15.70
C SER A 26 -1.61 4.42 -15.56
N LEU A 27 -2.23 4.87 -14.47
CA LEU A 27 -3.63 4.62 -14.15
C LEU A 27 -4.59 5.71 -14.66
N ALA A 28 -4.11 6.74 -15.38
CA ALA A 28 -4.94 7.85 -15.88
C ALA A 28 -6.12 7.39 -16.76
N HIS A 29 -5.98 6.24 -17.42
CA HIS A 29 -7.00 5.65 -18.31
C HIS A 29 -7.90 4.64 -17.59
N GLU A 30 -7.54 4.23 -16.37
CA GLU A 30 -8.27 3.24 -15.59
C GLU A 30 -9.25 3.95 -14.65
N PRO A 31 -10.56 3.63 -14.73
CA PRO A 31 -11.52 4.31 -13.89
C PRO A 31 -11.36 3.87 -12.43
N ARG A 32 -11.27 4.84 -11.51
CA ARG A 32 -11.01 4.62 -10.08
C ARG A 32 -11.95 3.59 -9.41
N HIS A 33 -13.19 3.48 -9.87
CA HIS A 33 -14.15 2.51 -9.35
C HIS A 33 -13.73 1.05 -9.62
N LYS A 34 -13.06 0.78 -10.74
CA LYS A 34 -12.57 -0.55 -11.09
C LYS A 34 -11.42 -0.97 -10.17
N ILE A 35 -10.50 -0.05 -9.89
CA ILE A 35 -9.38 -0.30 -8.97
C ILE A 35 -9.91 -0.55 -7.54
N TRP A 36 -10.91 0.24 -7.10
CA TRP A 36 -11.60 0.01 -5.83
C TRP A 36 -12.28 -1.36 -5.75
N MET A 37 -13.03 -1.75 -6.77
CA MET A 37 -13.69 -3.06 -6.80
C MET A 37 -12.69 -4.20 -6.75
N VAL A 38 -11.60 -4.10 -7.51
CA VAL A 38 -10.51 -5.09 -7.51
C VAL A 38 -9.85 -5.17 -6.13
N ALA A 39 -9.59 -4.04 -5.49
CA ALA A 39 -9.03 -3.99 -4.14
C ALA A 39 -9.92 -4.71 -3.12
N VAL A 40 -11.22 -4.38 -3.09
CA VAL A 40 -12.19 -5.02 -2.17
C VAL A 40 -12.29 -6.51 -2.46
N PHE A 41 -12.37 -6.89 -3.74
CA PHE A 41 -12.49 -8.28 -4.15
C PHE A 41 -11.26 -9.10 -3.75
N LEU A 42 -10.04 -8.60 -4.01
CA LEU A 42 -8.80 -9.26 -3.60
C LEU A 42 -8.68 -9.35 -2.07
N GLN A 43 -9.12 -8.33 -1.34
CA GLN A 43 -9.11 -8.34 0.12
C GLN A 43 -10.02 -9.43 0.71
N ILE A 44 -11.10 -9.81 0.01
CA ILE A 44 -12.01 -10.88 0.43
C ILE A 44 -11.53 -12.26 -0.06
N VAL A 45 -11.04 -12.33 -1.30
CA VAL A 45 -10.59 -13.58 -1.92
C VAL A 45 -9.43 -14.19 -1.17
N TRP A 46 -8.44 -13.40 -0.74
CA TRP A 46 -7.24 -13.94 -0.08
C TRP A 46 -7.54 -14.66 1.26
N PRO A 47 -8.28 -14.05 2.21
CA PRO A 47 -8.74 -14.74 3.41
C PRO A 47 -9.59 -15.97 3.09
N ALA A 48 -10.46 -15.90 2.08
CA ALA A 48 -11.32 -17.02 1.69
C ALA A 48 -10.50 -18.20 1.14
N VAL A 49 -9.55 -17.94 0.24
CA VAL A 49 -8.63 -18.95 -0.32
C VAL A 49 -7.78 -19.57 0.78
N ILE A 50 -7.19 -18.76 1.67
CA ILE A 50 -6.38 -19.27 2.79
C ILE A 50 -7.24 -20.13 3.72
N THR A 51 -8.46 -19.70 4.03
CA THR A 51 -9.39 -20.47 4.86
C THR A 51 -9.79 -21.79 4.19
N ALA A 52 -10.08 -21.76 2.88
CA ALA A 52 -10.42 -22.96 2.11
C ALA A 52 -9.22 -23.94 2.03
N CYS A 53 -8.01 -23.44 1.78
CA CYS A 53 -6.79 -24.25 1.78
C CYS A 53 -6.55 -24.88 3.15
N LEU A 54 -6.69 -24.13 4.24
CA LEU A 54 -6.55 -24.65 5.60
C LEU A 54 -7.62 -25.70 5.92
N TYR A 55 -8.87 -25.45 5.50
CA TYR A 55 -9.95 -26.41 5.66
C TYR A 55 -9.66 -27.71 4.92
N GLY A 56 -9.22 -27.63 3.66
CA GLY A 56 -8.80 -28.80 2.88
C GLY A 56 -7.64 -29.55 3.54
N LEU A 57 -6.61 -28.84 4.01
CA LEU A 57 -5.45 -29.41 4.68
C LEU A 57 -5.85 -30.18 5.96
N VAL A 58 -6.73 -29.60 6.78
CA VAL A 58 -7.23 -30.23 8.01
C VAL A 58 -8.15 -31.41 7.68
N SER A 59 -8.97 -31.29 6.64
CA SER A 59 -9.83 -32.38 6.16
C SER A 59 -9.01 -33.57 5.65
N LEU A 60 -7.88 -33.34 4.96
CA LEU A 60 -6.97 -34.40 4.51
C LEU A 60 -6.31 -35.15 5.66
N GLN A 61 -6.12 -34.49 6.82
CA GLN A 61 -5.58 -35.12 8.02
C GLN A 61 -6.63 -35.96 8.78
N GLY A 62 -7.89 -35.98 8.34
CA GLY A 62 -8.98 -36.67 9.05
C GLY A 62 -9.32 -36.07 10.42
N LEU A 63 -8.83 -34.86 10.71
CA LEU A 63 -9.05 -34.16 11.97
C LEU A 63 -10.21 -33.16 11.79
N GLY A 64 -11.08 -33.07 12.80
CA GLY A 64 -12.06 -31.99 12.83
C GLY A 64 -11.36 -30.62 12.99
N PHE A 65 -11.78 -29.60 12.24
CA PHE A 65 -11.24 -28.23 12.29
C PHE A 65 -11.06 -27.71 13.73
N ARG A 66 -12.08 -27.91 14.56
CA ARG A 66 -12.08 -27.52 15.97
C ARG A 66 -11.03 -28.27 16.80
N SER A 67 -10.79 -29.54 16.52
CA SER A 67 -9.80 -30.39 17.21
C SER A 67 -8.38 -29.98 16.83
N PHE A 68 -8.15 -29.66 15.56
CA PHE A 68 -6.84 -29.25 15.05
C PHE A 68 -6.32 -27.98 15.73
N PHE A 69 -7.16 -26.96 15.91
CA PHE A 69 -6.77 -25.71 16.58
C PHE A 69 -6.77 -25.83 18.11
N ARG A 70 -7.65 -26.65 18.68
CA ARG A 70 -7.69 -26.89 20.14
C ARG A 70 -6.45 -27.64 20.64
N GLY A 71 -5.82 -28.46 19.78
CA GLY A 71 -4.62 -29.22 20.11
C GLY A 71 -3.34 -28.37 20.26
N ALA A 72 -3.30 -27.15 19.71
CA ALA A 72 -2.20 -26.21 19.91
C ALA A 72 -2.68 -24.77 19.69
N PRO A 73 -2.77 -23.93 20.75
CA PRO A 73 -3.37 -22.60 20.67
C PRO A 73 -2.64 -21.66 19.70
N TRP A 74 -1.37 -21.92 19.41
CA TRP A 74 -0.54 -21.11 18.51
C TRP A 74 -0.80 -21.32 17.01
N ARG A 75 -1.52 -22.39 16.62
CA ARG A 75 -1.86 -22.64 15.20
C ARG A 75 -2.78 -21.59 14.61
N LEU A 76 -3.71 -21.11 15.42
CA LEU A 76 -4.70 -20.12 15.00
C LEU A 76 -4.07 -18.74 14.80
N PRO A 77 -3.26 -18.20 15.74
CA PRO A 77 -2.46 -17.00 15.51
C PRO A 77 -1.52 -17.10 14.31
N LEU A 78 -0.87 -18.25 14.10
CA LEU A 78 0.01 -18.45 12.94
C LEU A 78 -0.76 -18.40 11.62
N ALA A 79 -1.91 -19.07 11.54
CA ALA A 79 -2.78 -19.04 10.36
C ALA A 79 -3.36 -17.65 10.10
N LEU A 80 -3.79 -16.94 11.16
CA LEU A 80 -4.31 -15.58 11.05
C LEU A 80 -3.24 -14.59 10.60
N SER A 81 -2.04 -14.64 11.20
CA SER A 81 -0.93 -13.76 10.81
C SER A 81 -0.49 -14.02 9.37
N TYR A 82 -0.47 -15.29 8.93
CA TYR A 82 -0.21 -15.63 7.53
C TYR A 82 -1.22 -15.03 6.55
N GLY A 83 -2.53 -15.11 6.86
CA GLY A 83 -3.56 -14.47 6.05
C GLY A 83 -3.46 -12.94 6.06
N PHE A 84 -3.23 -12.38 7.25
CA PHE A 84 -3.07 -10.94 7.43
C PHE A 84 -1.90 -10.38 6.63
N TYR A 85 -0.78 -11.11 6.52
CA TYR A 85 0.37 -10.70 5.73
C TYR A 85 0.01 -10.45 4.26
N TRP A 86 -0.65 -11.42 3.60
CA TRP A 86 -1.06 -11.29 2.20
C TRP A 86 -2.07 -10.16 2.03
N SER A 87 -3.08 -10.11 2.89
CA SER A 87 -4.06 -9.02 2.93
C SER A 87 -3.40 -7.64 3.08
N LEU A 88 -2.40 -7.51 3.95
CA LEU A 88 -1.70 -6.24 4.16
C LEU A 88 -0.84 -5.87 2.94
N LEU A 89 -0.13 -6.82 2.33
CA LEU A 89 0.69 -6.57 1.15
C LEU A 89 -0.14 -6.00 -0.01
N TYR A 90 -1.28 -6.61 -0.30
CA TYR A 90 -2.18 -6.13 -1.36
C TYR A 90 -2.87 -4.82 -0.97
N LEU A 91 -3.23 -4.64 0.30
CA LEU A 91 -3.78 -3.36 0.78
C LEU A 91 -2.82 -2.20 0.50
N ILE A 92 -1.52 -2.37 0.79
CA ILE A 92 -0.51 -1.33 0.56
C ILE A 92 -0.37 -1.03 -0.92
N ARG A 93 -0.41 -2.06 -1.77
CA ARG A 93 -0.40 -1.90 -3.23
C ARG A 93 -1.59 -1.05 -3.70
N PHE A 94 -2.81 -1.42 -3.33
CA PHE A 94 -4.01 -0.69 -3.73
C PHE A 94 -4.04 0.71 -3.14
N TYR A 95 -3.55 0.89 -1.92
CA TYR A 95 -3.39 2.20 -1.32
C TYR A 95 -2.47 3.09 -2.16
N ALA A 96 -1.32 2.58 -2.60
CA ALA A 96 -0.40 3.32 -3.46
C ALA A 96 -1.05 3.66 -4.82
N GLU A 97 -1.75 2.71 -5.44
CA GLU A 97 -2.46 2.90 -6.71
C GLU A 97 -3.61 3.93 -6.63
N LEU A 98 -4.36 3.96 -5.52
CA LEU A 98 -5.51 4.87 -5.34
C LEU A 98 -5.13 6.27 -4.85
N PHE A 99 -4.27 6.33 -3.84
CA PHE A 99 -4.11 7.55 -3.01
C PHE A 99 -2.80 8.26 -3.26
N LEU A 100 -1.81 7.62 -3.89
CA LEU A 100 -0.50 8.21 -4.12
C LEU A 100 -0.19 8.31 -5.63
N PRO A 101 -0.85 9.23 -6.36
CA PRO A 101 -0.63 9.40 -7.80
C PRO A 101 0.81 9.77 -8.16
N ARG A 102 1.55 10.36 -7.20
CA ARG A 102 2.97 10.75 -7.34
C ARG A 102 3.96 9.62 -7.07
N THR A 103 3.51 8.43 -6.64
CA THR A 103 4.43 7.32 -6.40
C THR A 103 4.93 6.76 -7.74
N PRO A 104 6.25 6.55 -7.90
CA PRO A 104 6.79 5.88 -9.07
C PRO A 104 6.24 4.45 -9.16
N GLU A 105 5.74 4.05 -10.33
CA GLU A 105 5.20 2.70 -10.56
C GLU A 105 6.20 1.59 -10.18
N ALA A 106 7.50 1.87 -10.40
CA ALA A 106 8.59 0.98 -10.03
C ALA A 106 8.63 0.63 -8.53
N VAL A 107 8.18 1.52 -7.64
CA VAL A 107 8.16 1.27 -6.19
C VAL A 107 7.05 0.29 -5.83
N ALA A 108 5.86 0.44 -6.43
CA ALA A 108 4.72 -0.47 -6.21
C ALA A 108 5.01 -1.87 -6.77
N ASP A 109 5.61 -1.95 -7.97
CA ASP A 109 6.00 -3.23 -8.56
C ASP A 109 7.11 -3.92 -7.77
N LYS A 110 8.13 -3.17 -7.33
CA LYS A 110 9.18 -3.72 -6.46
C LYS A 110 8.62 -4.19 -5.12
N LEU A 111 7.68 -3.47 -4.53
CA LEU A 111 7.00 -3.89 -3.30
C LEU A 111 6.30 -5.24 -3.50
N VAL A 112 5.52 -5.41 -4.57
CA VAL A 112 4.79 -6.66 -4.81
C VAL A 112 5.77 -7.78 -5.14
N ASN A 113 6.83 -7.51 -5.91
CA ASN A 113 7.82 -8.53 -6.26
C ASN A 113 8.60 -9.02 -5.03
N VAL A 114 9.10 -8.09 -4.20
CA VAL A 114 9.83 -8.44 -2.97
C VAL A 114 8.89 -9.03 -1.93
N GLY A 115 7.72 -8.42 -1.74
CA GLY A 115 6.69 -8.87 -0.79
C GLY A 115 6.13 -10.24 -1.16
N SER A 116 5.88 -10.53 -2.43
CA SER A 116 5.48 -11.88 -2.85
C SER A 116 6.61 -12.89 -2.66
N GLY A 117 7.86 -12.52 -2.92
CA GLY A 117 9.03 -13.35 -2.62
C GLY A 117 9.13 -13.70 -1.12
N VAL A 118 9.00 -12.70 -0.24
CA VAL A 118 8.97 -12.91 1.22
C VAL A 118 7.75 -13.73 1.62
N GLY A 119 6.59 -13.47 1.01
CA GLY A 119 5.36 -14.25 1.19
C GLY A 119 5.55 -15.73 0.88
N VAL A 120 6.20 -16.05 -0.25
CA VAL A 120 6.54 -17.44 -0.62
C VAL A 120 7.47 -18.06 0.42
N CYS A 121 8.50 -17.36 0.89
CA CYS A 121 9.36 -17.85 1.97
C CYS A 121 8.56 -18.14 3.25
N ILE A 122 7.62 -17.27 3.62
CA ILE A 122 6.71 -17.50 4.74
C ILE A 122 5.85 -18.74 4.47
N SER A 123 5.28 -18.91 3.26
CA SER A 123 4.47 -20.06 2.89
C SER A 123 5.23 -21.38 3.05
N VAL A 124 6.50 -21.42 2.62
CA VAL A 124 7.38 -22.60 2.75
C VAL A 124 7.60 -22.99 4.20
N ILE A 125 7.55 -22.04 5.15
CA ILE A 125 7.70 -22.32 6.58
C ILE A 125 6.35 -22.67 7.21
N VAL A 126 5.31 -21.89 6.93
CA VAL A 126 4.00 -21.98 7.62
C VAL A 126 3.20 -23.19 7.14
N ILE A 127 3.18 -23.48 5.83
CA ILE A 127 2.37 -24.57 5.28
C ILE A 127 2.81 -25.92 5.86
N PRO A 128 4.11 -26.29 5.89
CA PRO A 128 4.53 -27.56 6.50
C PRO A 128 4.28 -27.62 8.01
N VAL A 129 4.47 -26.52 8.74
CA VAL A 129 4.21 -26.48 10.20
C VAL A 129 2.74 -26.78 10.49
N LEU A 130 1.83 -26.26 9.65
CA LEU A 130 0.39 -26.55 9.75
C LEU A 130 0.05 -27.95 9.19
N ALA A 131 0.66 -28.38 8.09
CA ALA A 131 0.42 -29.67 7.43
C ALA A 131 0.95 -30.88 8.22
N CYS A 132 2.04 -30.73 8.96
CA CYS A 132 2.55 -31.76 9.85
C CYS A 132 1.83 -31.74 11.21
N GLY A 133 0.99 -30.73 11.48
CA GLY A 133 0.32 -30.59 12.76
C GLY A 133 1.32 -30.55 13.92
N VAL A 134 2.36 -29.70 13.81
CA VAL A 134 3.36 -29.55 14.88
C VAL A 134 2.66 -29.15 16.18
N LYS A 135 2.93 -29.87 17.26
CA LYS A 135 2.36 -29.61 18.60
C LYS A 135 3.31 -28.82 19.50
N ASP A 136 4.58 -28.69 19.12
CA ASP A 136 5.56 -27.92 19.89
C ASP A 136 5.23 -26.43 19.85
N GLY A 137 4.70 -25.93 20.96
CA GLY A 137 4.31 -24.53 21.10
C GLY A 137 5.47 -23.55 20.93
N ARG A 138 6.72 -23.94 21.19
CA ARG A 138 7.89 -23.05 21.04
C ARG A 138 8.17 -22.76 19.57
N VAL A 139 8.11 -23.80 18.74
CA VAL A 139 8.29 -23.67 17.28
C VAL A 139 7.18 -22.80 16.70
N LEU A 140 5.92 -23.05 17.05
CA LEU A 140 4.81 -22.25 16.54
C LEU A 140 4.86 -20.79 17.02
N ALA A 141 5.22 -20.55 18.28
CA ALA A 141 5.42 -19.20 18.79
C ALA A 141 6.54 -18.47 18.06
N GLY A 142 7.67 -19.15 17.80
CA GLY A 142 8.78 -18.60 17.01
C GLY A 142 8.38 -18.24 15.59
N CYS A 143 7.68 -19.15 14.89
CA CYS A 143 7.16 -18.86 13.54
C CYS A 143 6.16 -17.70 13.56
N THR A 144 5.25 -17.66 14.53
CA THR A 144 4.26 -16.58 14.66
C THR A 144 4.93 -15.24 14.91
N ALA A 145 5.93 -15.21 15.79
CA ALA A 145 6.71 -14.01 16.08
C ALA A 145 7.49 -13.52 14.84
N LEU A 146 8.12 -14.43 14.09
CA LEU A 146 8.82 -14.10 12.85
C LEU A 146 7.87 -13.44 11.83
N VAL A 147 6.71 -14.04 11.60
CA VAL A 147 5.69 -13.46 10.69
C VAL A 147 5.20 -12.12 11.22
N GLY A 148 4.99 -12.00 12.54
CA GLY A 148 4.62 -10.74 13.19
C GLY A 148 5.63 -9.61 12.96
N VAL A 149 6.93 -9.89 13.11
CA VAL A 149 8.00 -8.90 12.84
C VAL A 149 7.97 -8.44 11.39
N ILE A 150 7.76 -9.37 10.44
CA ILE A 150 7.66 -9.03 9.01
C ILE A 150 6.43 -8.15 8.74
N ILE A 151 5.28 -8.48 9.33
CA ILE A 151 4.06 -7.66 9.23
C ILE A 151 4.29 -6.24 9.75
N VAL A 152 4.95 -6.11 10.91
CA VAL A 152 5.27 -4.79 11.48
C VAL A 152 6.19 -3.99 10.55
N GLY A 153 7.20 -4.64 9.96
CA GLY A 153 8.06 -4.00 8.95
C GLY A 153 7.28 -3.52 7.73
N LEU A 154 6.32 -4.33 7.25
CA LEU A 154 5.46 -3.99 6.13
C LEU A 154 4.50 -2.83 6.46
N ALA A 155 3.94 -2.80 7.67
CA ALA A 155 3.13 -1.68 8.16
C ALA A 155 3.96 -0.40 8.33
N ALA A 156 5.19 -0.50 8.84
CA ALA A 156 6.09 0.65 8.95
C ALA A 156 6.45 1.22 7.56
N PHE A 157 6.69 0.34 6.58
CA PHE A 157 6.90 0.74 5.19
C PHE A 157 5.66 1.43 4.60
N TRP A 158 4.47 0.93 4.87
CA TRP A 158 3.22 1.57 4.46
C TRP A 158 3.06 2.98 5.02
N VAL A 159 3.29 3.16 6.33
CA VAL A 159 3.25 4.48 6.98
C VAL A 159 4.29 5.42 6.38
N TRP A 160 5.48 4.91 6.08
CA TRP A 160 6.52 5.68 5.42
C TRP A 160 6.10 6.13 4.01
N LEU A 161 5.48 5.24 3.21
CA LEU A 161 4.92 5.62 1.90
C LEU A 161 3.85 6.70 2.03
N ALA A 162 2.89 6.51 2.93
CA ALA A 162 1.81 7.45 3.17
C ALA A 162 2.35 8.84 3.55
N ARG A 163 3.40 8.91 4.39
CA ARG A 163 4.03 10.18 4.78
C ARG A 163 4.83 10.81 3.65
N THR A 164 5.59 10.02 2.90
CA THR A 164 6.50 10.53 1.86
C THR A 164 5.74 11.05 0.64
N TYR A 165 4.63 10.41 0.28
CA TYR A 165 3.91 10.70 -0.96
C TYR A 165 2.48 11.21 -0.76
N GLY A 166 1.92 11.09 0.45
CA GLY A 166 0.60 11.65 0.80
C GLY A 166 0.67 13.07 1.37
N GLY A 167 1.86 13.56 1.73
CA GLY A 167 2.08 14.85 2.37
C GLY A 167 2.45 15.96 1.40
N ASP A 168 1.47 16.50 0.67
CA ASP A 168 1.55 17.81 0.01
C ASP A 168 0.17 18.52 -0.02
N GLY A 169 -0.84 17.99 0.68
CA GLY A 169 -2.20 18.54 0.70
C GLY A 169 -2.51 19.49 1.87
N ASP A 170 -1.83 19.35 3.01
CA ASP A 170 -2.31 19.94 4.28
C ASP A 170 -1.47 21.10 4.83
N LEU A 171 -0.62 21.73 4.00
CA LEU A 171 0.11 22.96 4.38
C LEU A 171 -0.15 24.16 3.45
N SER A 172 -1.22 24.12 2.65
CA SER A 172 -1.64 25.27 1.82
C SER A 172 -3.10 25.69 2.05
N GLU A 173 -3.68 25.37 3.21
CA GLU A 173 -4.93 25.97 3.71
C GLU A 173 -4.66 26.59 5.08
N GLY A 174 -3.85 27.66 5.12
CA GLY A 174 -3.40 28.24 6.37
C GLY A 174 -2.64 29.55 6.22
N SER A 175 -2.95 30.36 5.22
CA SER A 175 -2.69 31.80 5.27
C SER A 175 -3.95 32.49 4.81
N THR A 176 -4.76 32.79 5.82
CA THR A 176 -5.95 33.62 5.80
C THR A 176 -5.63 34.94 5.09
N THR A 177 -5.83 35.00 3.77
CA THR A 177 -6.03 36.26 3.08
C THR A 177 -7.41 36.75 3.50
N LEU A 178 -7.40 37.56 4.57
CA LEU A 178 -8.49 38.45 4.96
C LEU A 178 -9.04 39.13 3.69
N PRO A 179 -10.36 39.11 3.44
CA PRO A 179 -10.92 39.92 2.37
C PRO A 179 -10.61 41.39 2.68
N PRO A 180 -10.11 42.19 1.73
CA PRO A 180 -9.94 43.61 1.94
C PRO A 180 -11.32 44.20 2.25
N ALA A 181 -11.47 44.72 3.47
CA ALA A 181 -12.64 45.41 3.98
C ALA A 181 -12.82 46.80 3.30
N GLU A 182 -12.57 46.88 1.99
CA GLU A 182 -12.67 48.10 1.19
C GLU A 182 -13.73 47.99 0.09
N ALA A 183 -14.36 46.81 -0.10
CA ALA A 183 -15.45 46.63 -1.07
C ALA A 183 -16.85 46.91 -0.49
N LEU A 184 -16.97 47.33 0.78
CA LEU A 184 -18.25 47.67 1.41
C LEU A 184 -18.56 49.18 1.39
N GLU A 185 -17.59 50.01 1.00
CA GLU A 185 -17.74 51.46 0.78
C GLU A 185 -18.23 51.81 -0.64
N GLU A 186 -18.60 50.84 -1.48
CA GLU A 186 -19.39 51.10 -2.70
C GLU A 186 -20.91 50.99 -2.46
N GLY A 187 -21.34 50.84 -1.20
CA GLY A 187 -22.74 50.95 -0.78
C GLY A 187 -23.25 52.39 -0.60
N LEU A 188 -22.41 53.41 -0.80
CA LEU A 188 -22.69 54.79 -0.42
C LEU A 188 -22.98 55.76 -1.58
N GLN A 189 -23.19 55.26 -2.80
CA GLN A 189 -23.71 56.08 -3.91
C GLN A 189 -25.17 55.73 -4.23
N HIS A 190 -26.08 56.18 -3.36
CA HIS A 190 -27.49 56.34 -3.70
C HIS A 190 -27.69 57.78 -4.24
N PRO A 191 -28.16 57.98 -5.48
CA PRO A 191 -28.53 59.31 -5.94
C PRO A 191 -29.85 59.75 -5.27
N VAL A 192 -29.79 60.93 -4.66
CA VAL A 192 -30.88 61.70 -4.06
C VAL A 192 -32.06 61.87 -5.04
N PRO A 193 -33.33 61.75 -4.59
CA PRO A 193 -34.50 62.00 -5.43
C PRO A 193 -34.68 63.50 -5.71
N PRO A 194 -35.02 63.91 -6.95
CA PRO A 194 -35.35 65.30 -7.21
C PRO A 194 -36.70 65.66 -6.58
N ARG A 195 -36.72 66.71 -5.74
CA ARG A 195 -37.94 67.40 -5.31
C ARG A 195 -38.47 68.31 -6.43
N LEU A 196 -39.79 68.18 -6.66
CA LEU A 196 -40.83 69.07 -7.25
C LEU A 196 -40.46 70.49 -7.70
N PRO A 197 -41.21 71.06 -8.68
CA PRO A 197 -42.16 72.10 -8.26
C PRO A 197 -43.48 72.22 -9.06
N VAL A 198 -44.48 72.77 -8.33
CA VAL A 198 -45.77 73.43 -8.65
C VAL A 198 -46.92 72.60 -9.22
#